data_AF-A0A2T7EHW5-F1
#
_entry.id   AF-A0A2T7EHW5-F1
#
_cell.length_a   1.000
_cell.length_b   1.000
_cell.length_c   1.000
_cell.angle_alpha   90.00
_cell.angle_beta   90.00
_cell.angle_gamma   90.00
#
_symmetry.space_group_name_H-M   'P 1'
#
loop_
_entity.id
_entity.type
_entity.pdbx_description
1 polymer ?
#
loop_
_entity_poly.entity_id
_entity_poly.type
_entity_poly.pdbx_seq_one_letter_code
_entity_poly.pdbx_strand_id
1 'polypeptide(L)'
;MMVLPADDAAKKELPPPSYRSLSTPVATPVDKFALLPAFLKVRGLVKEHIDSFNYFITRGIKNIVEANNRIEARNDPTIYLRYTNVYVGTPSVQVEYKIENIMPHFCRLTDRTYSAPIRVDIEYTVEKQHEPQHKKNVLIGYMPIMLRSYTCVLHGRDEAELARLG
;
A
#
# COMPACT_ATOMS: atom_id res chain seq x y z
N MET A 1 -53.57 -28.23 -34.94
CA MET A 1 -52.40 -28.68 -34.15
C MET A 1 -51.61 -27.43 -33.79
N MET A 2 -51.28 -27.30 -32.51
CA MET A 2 -51.02 -26.08 -31.75
C MET A 2 -50.05 -25.05 -32.36
N VAL A 3 -50.48 -23.78 -32.35
CA VAL A 3 -49.65 -22.59 -32.49
C VAL A 3 -49.14 -22.23 -31.08
N LEU A 4 -47.82 -22.09 -30.91
CA LEU A 4 -47.19 -21.59 -29.69
C LEU A 4 -47.17 -20.05 -29.73
N PRO A 5 -47.63 -19.34 -28.69
CA PRO A 5 -47.34 -17.92 -28.53
C PRO A 5 -46.05 -17.70 -27.71
N ALA A 6 -45.33 -16.65 -28.10
CA ALA A 6 -44.18 -16.11 -27.39
C ALA A 6 -44.64 -15.33 -26.16
N ASP A 7 -44.01 -15.55 -25.01
CA ASP A 7 -44.17 -14.71 -23.82
C ASP A 7 -42.84 -14.00 -23.47
N ASP A 8 -42.94 -12.69 -23.57
CA ASP A 8 -41.96 -11.65 -23.29
C ASP A 8 -41.83 -11.46 -21.78
N ALA A 9 -40.75 -11.95 -21.16
CA ALA A 9 -40.50 -11.80 -19.73
C ALA A 9 -39.54 -10.63 -19.47
N ALA A 10 -40.15 -9.48 -19.18
CA ALA A 10 -39.59 -8.22 -18.72
C ALA A 10 -38.33 -8.34 -17.82
N LYS A 11 -37.26 -7.63 -18.21
CA LYS A 11 -36.10 -7.33 -17.35
C LYS A 11 -36.55 -6.43 -16.20
N LYS A 12 -36.77 -7.01 -15.03
CA LYS A 12 -37.01 -6.26 -13.78
C LYS A 12 -35.67 -5.91 -13.17
N GLU A 13 -35.29 -4.62 -13.21
CA GLU A 13 -34.09 -4.13 -12.53
C GLU A 13 -34.22 -4.39 -11.01
N LEU A 14 -33.30 -5.17 -10.46
CA LEU A 14 -33.25 -5.45 -9.03
C LEU A 14 -32.69 -4.23 -8.28
N PRO A 15 -33.31 -3.82 -7.15
CA PRO A 15 -32.82 -2.73 -6.34
C PRO A 15 -31.42 -3.02 -5.77
N PRO A 16 -30.63 -1.98 -5.45
CA PRO A 16 -29.27 -2.15 -4.94
C PRO A 16 -29.29 -3.01 -3.65
N PRO A 17 -28.37 -3.99 -3.53
CA PRO A 17 -28.43 -4.96 -2.45
C PRO A 17 -28.15 -4.30 -1.09
N SER A 18 -29.09 -4.43 -0.16
CA SER A 18 -28.93 -4.04 1.25
C SER A 18 -28.24 -5.14 2.06
N TYR A 19 -27.56 -4.81 3.17
CA TYR A 19 -26.86 -5.82 3.99
C TYR A 19 -27.80 -6.93 4.51
N ARG A 20 -29.07 -6.58 4.75
CA ARG A 20 -30.11 -7.47 5.29
C ARG A 20 -30.65 -8.45 4.25
N SER A 21 -30.64 -8.06 2.97
CA SER A 21 -30.98 -8.93 1.83
C SER A 21 -29.86 -9.88 1.42
N LEU A 22 -28.62 -9.64 1.88
CA LEU A 22 -27.49 -10.53 1.61
C LEU A 22 -27.36 -11.67 2.65
N SER A 23 -28.03 -11.54 3.79
CA SER A 23 -28.00 -12.53 4.89
C SER A 23 -29.16 -13.53 4.87
N THR A 24 -30.11 -13.39 3.94
CA THR A 24 -31.22 -14.34 3.80
C THR A 24 -30.74 -15.68 3.22
N PRO A 25 -31.28 -16.83 3.68
CA PRO A 25 -30.88 -18.13 3.15
C PRO A 25 -31.15 -18.21 1.64
N VAL A 26 -30.14 -18.56 0.87
CA VAL A 26 -30.24 -18.68 -0.59
C VAL A 26 -30.97 -19.99 -0.93
N ALA A 27 -32.03 -19.89 -1.74
CA ALA A 27 -32.93 -21.00 -2.03
C ALA A 27 -32.31 -22.11 -2.91
N THR A 28 -31.28 -21.79 -3.71
CA THR A 28 -30.60 -22.78 -4.56
C THR A 28 -29.07 -22.76 -4.37
N PRO A 29 -28.37 -23.91 -4.36
CA PRO A 29 -26.91 -23.96 -4.26
C PRO A 29 -26.17 -23.31 -5.45
N VAL A 30 -26.83 -23.22 -6.61
CA VAL A 30 -26.26 -22.69 -7.86
C VAL A 30 -25.97 -21.18 -7.73
N ASP A 31 -26.80 -20.45 -7.00
CA ASP A 31 -26.64 -19.02 -6.75
C ASP A 31 -25.41 -18.70 -5.87
N LYS A 32 -24.97 -19.65 -5.03
CA LYS A 32 -23.81 -19.45 -4.13
C LYS A 32 -22.50 -19.38 -4.91
N PHE A 33 -22.37 -20.13 -6.01
CA PHE A 33 -21.18 -20.08 -6.86
C PHE A 33 -21.08 -18.78 -7.64
N ALA A 34 -22.20 -18.16 -8.02
CA ALA A 34 -22.21 -16.86 -8.70
C ALA A 34 -21.72 -15.71 -7.78
N LEU A 35 -21.86 -15.86 -6.47
CA LEU A 35 -21.34 -14.89 -5.49
C LEU A 35 -19.82 -14.93 -5.35
N LEU A 36 -19.18 -16.07 -5.65
CA LEU A 36 -17.74 -16.25 -5.46
C LEU A 36 -16.91 -15.35 -6.39
N PRO A 37 -17.17 -15.26 -7.70
CA PRO A 37 -16.49 -14.29 -8.58
C PRO A 37 -16.72 -12.84 -8.16
N ALA A 38 -17.93 -12.49 -7.71
CA ALA A 38 -18.24 -11.14 -7.25
C ALA A 38 -17.46 -10.80 -5.97
N PHE A 39 -17.38 -11.74 -5.01
CA PHE A 39 -16.60 -11.59 -3.79
C PHE A 39 -15.10 -11.48 -4.09
N LEU A 40 -14.56 -12.33 -4.96
CA LEU A 40 -13.15 -12.32 -5.34
C LEU A 40 -12.75 -11.04 -6.10
N LYS A 41 -13.67 -10.43 -6.88
CA LYS A 41 -13.42 -9.12 -7.51
C LYS A 41 -13.25 -8.00 -6.48
N VAL A 42 -14.02 -8.01 -5.40
CA VAL A 42 -13.99 -6.94 -4.39
C VAL A 42 -12.91 -7.16 -3.34
N ARG A 43 -12.84 -8.36 -2.79
CA ARG A 43 -11.96 -8.72 -1.68
C ARG A 43 -10.64 -9.31 -2.15
N GLY A 44 -10.52 -9.80 -3.38
CA GLY A 44 -9.29 -10.44 -3.89
C GLY A 44 -8.86 -11.67 -3.10
N LEU A 45 -8.04 -12.53 -3.71
CA LEU A 45 -7.46 -13.67 -2.97
C LEU A 45 -6.29 -13.24 -2.07
N VAL A 46 -5.55 -12.20 -2.48
CA VAL A 46 -4.28 -11.76 -1.85
C VAL A 46 -4.40 -10.35 -1.26
N LYS A 47 -5.60 -9.76 -1.28
CA LYS A 47 -5.79 -8.35 -0.93
C LYS A 47 -5.53 -8.06 0.54
N GLU A 48 -5.77 -9.03 1.42
CA GLU A 48 -5.51 -8.87 2.86
C GLU A 48 -4.04 -8.51 3.15
N HIS A 49 -3.10 -9.17 2.48
CA HIS A 49 -1.67 -8.86 2.62
C HIS A 49 -1.35 -7.46 2.10
N ILE A 50 -1.91 -7.10 0.95
CA ILE A 50 -1.69 -5.78 0.32
C ILE A 50 -2.29 -4.67 1.20
N ASP A 51 -3.51 -4.86 1.69
CA ASP A 51 -4.21 -3.90 2.53
C ASP A 51 -3.50 -3.71 3.88
N SER A 52 -3.02 -4.79 4.49
CA SER A 52 -2.20 -4.74 5.71
C SER A 52 -0.90 -3.96 5.49
N PHE A 53 -0.19 -4.24 4.41
CA PHE A 53 1.05 -3.53 4.06
C PHE A 53 0.79 -2.05 3.74
N ASN A 54 -0.27 -1.75 2.99
CA ASN A 54 -0.68 -0.38 2.70
C ASN A 54 -1.01 0.40 3.97
N TYR A 55 -1.72 -0.22 4.92
CA TYR A 55 -1.99 0.37 6.22
C TYR A 55 -0.69 0.64 6.99
N PHE A 56 0.26 -0.30 6.98
CA PHE A 56 1.55 -0.14 7.62
C PHE A 56 2.35 1.06 7.06
N ILE A 57 2.47 1.15 5.73
CA ILE A 57 3.19 2.25 5.06
C ILE A 57 2.53 3.62 5.32
N THR A 58 1.20 3.68 5.30
CA THR A 58 0.48 4.97 5.36
C THR A 58 0.27 5.47 6.79
N ARG A 59 -0.01 4.57 7.72
CA ARG A 59 -0.42 4.86 9.11
C ARG A 59 0.54 4.23 10.11
N GLY A 60 0.84 2.94 9.97
CA GLY A 60 1.60 2.17 10.95
C GLY A 60 2.97 2.77 11.25
N ILE A 61 3.76 3.10 10.23
CA ILE A 61 5.10 3.66 10.38
C ILE A 61 5.09 5.03 11.08
N LYS A 62 4.06 5.85 10.83
CA LYS A 62 3.92 7.16 11.48
C LYS A 62 3.66 7.02 12.96
N ASN A 63 2.76 6.10 13.34
CA ASN A 63 2.47 5.83 14.74
C ASN A 63 3.71 5.30 15.51
N ILE A 64 4.54 4.48 14.86
CA ILE A 64 5.78 3.95 15.46
C ILE A 64 6.78 5.07 15.71
N VAL A 65 6.94 5.98 14.75
CA VAL A 65 7.85 7.14 14.87
C VAL A 65 7.33 8.15 15.88
N GLU A 66 6.02 8.38 15.94
CA GLU A 66 5.39 9.26 16.92
C GLU A 66 5.58 8.74 18.35
N ALA A 67 5.46 7.43 18.57
CA ALA A 67 5.69 6.81 19.87
C ALA A 67 7.17 6.90 20.34
N ASN A 68 8.13 6.92 19.41
CA ASN A 68 9.57 6.96 19.68
C ASN A 68 10.20 8.24 19.13
N ASN A 69 9.49 9.36 19.27
CA ASN A 69 9.83 10.58 18.55
C ASN A 69 11.08 11.29 19.08
N ARG A 70 11.57 10.99 20.29
CA ARG A 70 12.64 11.75 20.95
C ARG A 70 13.74 10.84 21.46
N ILE A 71 14.97 11.17 21.06
CA ILE A 71 16.21 10.53 21.51
C ILE A 71 17.03 11.61 22.22
N GLU A 72 17.42 11.38 23.47
CA GLU A 72 18.18 12.33 24.27
C GLU A 72 19.59 11.79 24.57
N ALA A 73 20.57 12.68 24.69
CA ALA A 73 21.89 12.30 25.15
C ALA A 73 21.87 11.99 26.65
N ARG A 74 22.56 10.91 27.06
CA ARG A 74 22.57 10.44 28.46
C ARG A 74 23.13 11.47 29.44
N ASN A 75 24.13 12.24 29.00
CA ASN A 75 24.89 13.15 29.86
C ASN A 75 24.34 14.59 29.83
N ASP A 76 23.62 14.96 28.78
CA ASP A 76 23.06 16.30 28.61
C ASP A 76 21.69 16.24 27.91
N PRO A 77 20.58 16.41 28.65
CA PRO A 77 19.23 16.43 28.09
C PRO A 77 18.94 17.61 27.14
N THR A 78 19.81 18.63 27.10
CA THR A 78 19.67 19.74 26.15
C THR A 78 20.00 19.32 24.72
N ILE A 79 20.78 18.24 24.55
CA ILE A 79 21.11 17.64 23.25
C ILE A 79 20.10 16.52 22.96
N TYR A 80 19.20 16.77 22.01
CA TYR A 80 18.22 15.79 21.59
C TYR A 80 18.06 15.74 20.07
N LEU A 81 17.59 14.60 19.59
CA LEU A 81 17.11 14.38 18.23
C LEU A 81 15.62 14.04 18.31
N ARG A 82 14.79 14.79 17.61
CA ARG A 82 13.36 14.59 17.52
C ARG A 82 12.93 14.29 16.09
N TYR A 83 12.28 13.16 15.88
CA TYR A 83 11.60 12.84 14.62
C TYR A 83 10.28 13.61 14.53
N THR A 84 10.11 14.38 13.46
CA THR A 84 8.90 15.17 13.22
C THR A 84 7.95 14.44 12.27
N ASN A 85 8.49 13.85 11.20
CA ASN A 85 7.68 13.16 10.20
C ASN A 85 8.49 12.05 9.52
N VAL A 86 7.79 11.06 8.97
CA VAL A 86 8.36 9.92 8.24
C VAL A 86 7.58 9.65 6.96
N TYR A 87 8.31 9.30 5.91
CA TYR A 87 7.77 8.99 4.60
C TYR A 87 8.59 7.88 3.95
N VAL A 88 7.87 6.98 3.29
CA VAL A 88 8.46 5.95 2.44
C VAL A 88 8.38 6.43 1.01
N GLY A 89 9.52 6.47 0.33
CA GLY A 89 9.60 6.88 -1.07
C GLY A 89 9.10 5.81 -2.04
N THR A 90 9.39 6.03 -3.31
CA THR A 90 9.20 5.02 -4.35
C THR A 90 10.41 4.09 -4.43
N PRO A 91 10.24 2.83 -4.88
CA PRO A 91 11.33 1.88 -5.06
C PRO A 91 12.44 2.44 -5.94
N SER A 92 13.63 2.60 -5.35
CA SER A 92 14.77 3.21 -6.02
C SER A 92 16.08 2.69 -5.44
N VAL A 93 17.10 2.57 -6.29
CA VAL A 93 18.46 2.24 -5.89
C VAL A 93 19.39 3.44 -6.11
N GLN A 94 20.34 3.63 -5.21
CA GLN A 94 21.39 4.61 -5.41
C GLN A 94 22.59 3.93 -6.08
N VAL A 95 22.91 4.32 -7.31
CA VAL A 95 24.06 3.85 -8.08
C VAL A 95 24.87 5.07 -8.49
N GLU A 96 26.16 5.10 -8.12
CA GLU A 96 27.10 6.17 -8.52
C GLU A 96 26.54 7.60 -8.29
N TYR A 97 25.96 7.83 -7.11
CA TYR A 97 25.34 9.10 -6.70
C TYR A 97 24.06 9.51 -7.45
N LYS A 98 23.56 8.68 -8.37
CA LYS A 98 22.24 8.85 -8.99
C LYS A 98 21.21 7.95 -8.33
N ILE A 99 19.98 8.46 -8.24
CA ILE A 99 18.81 7.70 -7.79
C ILE A 99 18.11 7.18 -9.03
N GLU A 100 18.10 5.87 -9.20
CA GLU A 100 17.41 5.20 -10.30
C GLU A 100 16.20 4.44 -9.78
N ASN A 101 15.07 4.57 -10.47
CA ASN A 101 13.88 3.80 -10.16
C ASN A 101 14.10 2.34 -10.57
N ILE A 102 13.76 1.43 -9.66
CA ILE A 102 13.93 -0.01 -9.90
C ILE A 102 12.60 -0.66 -10.28
N MET A 103 12.67 -1.63 -11.16
CA MET A 103 11.53 -2.45 -11.55
C MET A 103 11.62 -3.83 -10.87
N PRO A 104 10.50 -4.44 -10.46
CA PRO A 104 10.50 -5.77 -9.86
C PRO A 104 11.20 -6.83 -10.73
N HIS A 105 10.99 -6.79 -12.04
CA HIS A 105 11.64 -7.70 -12.99
C HIS A 105 13.17 -7.56 -12.97
N PHE A 106 13.68 -6.33 -12.98
CA PHE A 106 15.11 -6.05 -12.89
C PHE A 106 15.72 -6.56 -11.58
N CYS A 107 15.02 -6.37 -10.45
CA CYS A 107 15.44 -6.91 -9.15
C CYS A 107 15.56 -8.44 -9.17
N ARG A 108 14.63 -9.13 -9.83
CA ARG A 108 14.65 -10.60 -9.97
C ARG A 108 15.81 -11.09 -10.86
N LEU A 109 16.15 -10.36 -11.91
CA LEU A 109 17.26 -10.73 -12.82
C LEU A 109 18.64 -10.48 -12.23
N THR A 110 18.75 -9.53 -11.30
CA THR A 110 20.03 -9.06 -10.73
C THR A 110 20.24 -9.46 -9.27
N ASP A 111 19.37 -10.33 -8.75
CA ASP A 111 19.35 -10.75 -7.34
C ASP A 111 19.38 -9.57 -6.34
N ARG A 112 18.69 -8.47 -6.69
CA ARG A 112 18.57 -7.28 -5.86
C ARG A 112 17.25 -7.25 -5.10
N THR A 113 17.25 -6.59 -3.94
CA THR A 113 16.03 -6.37 -3.15
C THR A 113 15.22 -5.20 -3.73
N TYR A 114 13.93 -5.42 -3.98
CA TYR A 114 12.99 -4.35 -4.36
C TYR A 114 12.61 -3.52 -3.13
N SER A 115 13.31 -2.41 -2.90
CA SER A 115 13.14 -1.56 -1.72
C SER A 115 13.03 -0.08 -2.06
N ALA A 116 12.38 0.67 -1.16
CA ALA A 116 12.22 2.12 -1.24
C ALA A 116 12.94 2.81 -0.07
N PRO A 117 13.48 4.03 -0.27
CA PRO A 117 14.14 4.78 0.78
C PRO A 117 13.12 5.28 1.81
N ILE A 118 13.42 5.07 3.09
CA ILE A 118 12.69 5.68 4.22
C ILE A 118 13.39 6.98 4.57
N ARG A 119 12.64 8.07 4.50
CA ARG A 119 13.13 9.40 4.81
C ARG A 119 12.34 10.01 5.95
N VAL A 120 13.03 10.80 6.76
CA VAL A 120 12.46 11.47 7.92
C VAL A 120 12.85 12.94 7.95
N ASP A 121 11.99 13.71 8.60
CA ASP A 121 12.28 15.08 9.00
C ASP A 121 12.66 15.06 10.48
N ILE A 122 13.81 15.63 10.80
CA ILE A 122 14.36 15.68 12.15
C ILE A 122 14.53 17.11 12.61
N GLU A 123 14.33 17.30 13.91
CA GLU A 123 14.76 18.47 14.66
C GLU A 123 15.86 18.01 15.61
N TYR A 124 16.95 18.75 15.71
CA TYR A 124 18.04 18.40 16.61
C TYR A 124 18.69 19.64 17.20
N THR A 125 19.22 19.50 18.40
CA THR A 125 20.05 20.50 19.08
C THR A 125 21.49 20.04 19.12
N VAL A 126 22.42 20.97 19.10
CA VAL A 126 23.87 20.71 19.20
C VAL A 126 24.44 21.54 20.33
N GLU A 127 25.36 20.95 21.11
CA GLU A 127 25.95 21.54 22.32
C GLU A 127 26.43 23.00 22.16
N LYS A 128 26.89 23.38 20.95
CA LYS A 128 27.39 24.73 20.64
C LYS A 128 26.30 25.76 20.35
N GLN A 129 25.10 25.32 20.00
CA GLN A 129 23.99 26.15 19.56
C GLN A 129 22.73 25.66 20.28
N HIS A 130 22.33 26.39 21.31
CA HIS A 130 21.10 26.13 22.08
C HIS A 130 19.81 26.29 21.25
N GLU A 131 19.91 26.64 19.97
CA GLU A 131 18.77 26.78 19.07
C GLU A 131 18.48 25.46 18.32
N PRO A 132 17.20 25.01 18.29
CA PRO A 132 16.82 23.82 17.56
C PRO A 132 16.98 24.01 16.05
N GLN A 133 17.71 23.09 15.42
CA GLN A 133 17.93 23.03 13.98
C GLN A 133 16.96 22.03 13.34
N HIS A 134 16.51 22.31 12.13
CA HIS A 134 15.63 21.42 11.37
C HIS A 134 16.30 20.91 10.11
N LYS A 135 16.26 19.59 9.89
CA LYS A 135 16.72 18.95 8.67
C LYS A 135 15.64 18.07 8.10
N LYS A 136 15.26 18.34 6.85
CA LYS A 136 14.27 17.57 6.09
C LYS A 136 14.96 16.57 5.18
N ASN A 137 14.24 15.54 4.74
CA ASN A 137 14.69 14.56 3.73
C ASN A 137 15.92 13.74 4.12
N VAL A 138 16.07 13.44 5.40
CA VAL A 138 17.16 12.58 5.90
C VAL A 138 16.83 11.13 5.60
N LEU A 139 17.68 10.46 4.81
CA LEU A 139 17.60 9.03 4.57
C LEU A 139 18.03 8.27 5.82
N ILE A 140 17.16 7.41 6.36
CA ILE A 140 17.46 6.57 7.53
C ILE A 140 17.60 5.09 7.19
N GLY A 141 17.12 4.67 6.02
CA GLY A 141 17.22 3.27 5.61
C GLY A 141 16.38 2.97 4.39
N TYR A 142 16.20 1.67 4.12
CA TYR A 142 15.41 1.16 3.01
C TYR A 142 14.39 0.14 3.50
N MET A 143 13.21 0.15 2.91
CA MET A 143 12.12 -0.76 3.21
C MET A 143 11.80 -1.62 1.99
N PRO A 144 11.80 -2.96 2.10
CA PRO A 144 11.28 -3.82 1.04
C PRO A 144 9.82 -3.49 0.73
N ILE A 145 9.48 -3.32 -0.54
CA ILE A 145 8.13 -2.94 -0.97
C ILE A 145 7.37 -4.16 -1.49
N MET A 146 6.15 -4.36 -0.99
CA MET A 146 5.28 -5.44 -1.47
C MET A 146 4.79 -5.14 -2.89
N LEU A 147 4.81 -6.14 -3.78
CA LEU A 147 4.31 -5.98 -5.15
C LEU A 147 2.82 -5.63 -5.15
N ARG A 148 2.42 -4.75 -6.06
CA ARG A 148 1.04 -4.19 -6.17
C ARG A 148 0.55 -3.41 -4.94
N SER A 149 1.39 -3.14 -3.94
CA SER A 149 1.09 -2.15 -2.88
C SER A 149 1.09 -0.72 -3.43
N TYR A 150 0.56 0.24 -2.67
CA TYR A 150 0.40 1.64 -3.12
C TYR A 150 1.70 2.33 -3.57
N THR A 151 2.84 1.96 -2.99
CA THR A 151 4.15 2.54 -3.35
C THR A 151 4.84 1.77 -4.48
N CYS A 152 4.30 0.61 -4.89
CA CYS A 152 4.85 -0.19 -5.97
C CYS A 152 4.53 0.40 -7.35
N VAL A 153 5.49 0.31 -8.27
CA VAL A 153 5.35 0.78 -9.67
C VAL A 153 4.22 0.06 -10.43
N LEU A 154 3.87 -1.16 -10.01
CA LEU A 154 2.83 -2.00 -10.62
C LEU A 154 1.41 -1.64 -10.15
N HIS A 155 1.25 -0.76 -9.17
CA HIS A 155 -0.07 -0.43 -8.63
C HIS A 155 -0.93 0.34 -9.63
N GLY A 156 -2.16 -0.12 -9.86
CA GLY A 156 -3.14 0.54 -10.73
C GLY A 156 -2.82 0.51 -12.22
N ARG A 157 -1.83 -0.28 -12.64
CA ARG A 157 -1.44 -0.44 -14.05
C ARG A 157 -2.39 -1.39 -14.79
N ASP A 158 -2.61 -1.13 -16.07
CA ASP A 158 -3.38 -2.02 -16.93
C ASP A 158 -2.53 -3.22 -17.43
N GLU A 159 -3.15 -4.22 -18.05
CA GLU A 159 -2.44 -5.41 -18.52
C GLU A 159 -1.38 -5.09 -19.58
N ALA A 160 -1.64 -4.09 -20.43
CA ALA A 160 -0.70 -3.68 -21.47
C ALA A 160 0.54 -2.99 -20.90
N GLU A 161 0.38 -2.15 -19.89
CA GLU A 161 1.46 -1.52 -19.13
C GLU A 161 2.25 -2.56 -18.34
N LEU A 162 1.57 -3.51 -17.67
CA LEU A 162 2.24 -4.59 -16.95
C LEU A 162 3.11 -5.42 -17.88
N ALA A 163 2.62 -5.76 -19.08
CA ALA A 163 3.40 -6.50 -20.09
C ALA A 163 4.68 -5.77 -20.54
N ARG A 164 4.68 -4.44 -20.53
CA ARG A 164 5.88 -3.63 -20.83
C ARG A 164 6.87 -3.61 -19.66
N LEU A 165 6.40 -3.85 -18.44
CA LEU A 165 7.21 -3.80 -17.22
C LEU A 165 7.89 -5.14 -16.90
N GLY A 166 7.67 -6.18 -17.72
CA GLY A 166 8.26 -7.52 -17.61
C GLY A 166 7.41 -8.48 -16.78
#